data_AF-A0A7V3RY23-F1
#
_entry.id   AF-A0A7V3RY23-F1
#
_cell.length_a   1.000
_cell.length_b   1.000
_cell.length_c   1.000
_cell.angle_alpha   90.00
_cell.angle_beta   90.00
_cell.angle_gamma   90.00
#
_symmetry.space_group_name_H-M   'P 1'
#
loop_
_entity.id
_entity.type
_entity.pdbx_description
1 polymer ?
#
loop_
_entity_poly.entity_id
_entity_poly.type
_entity_poly.pdbx_seq_one_letter_code
_entity_poly.pdbx_strand_id
1 'polypeptide(L)'
;MEMEDRSLLEISLPSAGLKSVVLSPEQNSELAKALFFYQSSEYQKLFPKLKNQTNRQALLALFYGPPGTGKTITAQALAGELKKPLARVQIANVRNMWYGKSEKNLLECFTTARAKNLVLLFDEADSLISARHLGRGTSTDNVEHLLRNLFLQEIERFEGVVILTTNMLETLDPALERRLNLKLEFPLPQTRERERLWKKFLKNAPLAPDVNTLSLSQKFPLAGGHIKNAALNALRQLAFLRASEPSMPITQEMLEQAAKKEYSLLEFKNTAKTAGFIS
;
A
#
# COMPACT_ATOMS: atom_id res chain seq x y z
N MET A 1 13.76 -32.61 -11.32
CA MET A 1 13.01 -31.80 -10.34
C MET A 1 12.81 -30.45 -10.98
N GLU A 2 11.68 -30.29 -11.70
CA GLU A 2 11.35 -29.06 -12.41
C GLU A 2 11.23 -27.93 -11.38
N MET A 3 12.07 -26.91 -11.51
CA MET A 3 11.93 -25.69 -10.73
C MET A 3 10.64 -25.01 -11.18
N GLU A 4 9.65 -24.92 -10.30
CA GLU A 4 8.48 -24.08 -10.54
C GLU A 4 8.95 -22.68 -10.94
N ASP A 5 8.59 -22.26 -12.15
CA ASP A 5 8.86 -20.92 -12.65
C ASP A 5 7.99 -19.93 -11.85
N ARG A 6 8.53 -19.45 -10.73
CA ARG A 6 7.82 -18.54 -9.84
C ARG A 6 7.71 -17.18 -10.52
N SER A 7 6.48 -16.77 -10.82
CA SER A 7 6.23 -15.46 -11.44
C SER A 7 6.85 -14.32 -10.64
N LEU A 8 7.59 -13.44 -11.31
CA LEU A 8 8.17 -12.24 -10.72
C LEU A 8 7.11 -11.14 -10.46
N LEU A 9 6.04 -11.15 -11.27
CA LEU A 9 4.98 -10.15 -11.25
C LEU A 9 3.61 -10.81 -11.06
N GLU A 10 2.84 -10.30 -10.12
CA GLU A 10 1.40 -10.57 -10.02
C GLU A 10 0.65 -9.43 -10.71
N ILE A 11 0.13 -9.69 -11.91
CA ILE A 11 -0.56 -8.68 -12.73
C ILE A 11 -2.06 -8.78 -12.45
N SER A 12 -2.66 -7.64 -12.13
CA SER A 12 -4.10 -7.49 -11.90
C SER A 12 -4.65 -6.31 -12.69
N LEU A 13 -5.92 -6.40 -13.10
CA LEU A 13 -6.65 -5.28 -13.67
C LEU A 13 -7.46 -4.62 -12.53
N PRO A 14 -7.12 -3.38 -12.13
CA PRO A 14 -7.86 -2.72 -11.05
C PRO A 14 -9.31 -2.48 -11.47
N SER A 15 -10.25 -2.87 -10.61
CA SER A 15 -11.69 -2.72 -10.85
C SER A 15 -12.28 -1.40 -10.35
N ALA A 16 -11.48 -0.58 -9.65
CA ALA A 16 -11.93 0.66 -9.03
C ALA A 16 -10.84 1.75 -9.05
N GLY A 17 -11.26 3.01 -9.15
CA GLY A 17 -10.40 4.19 -9.08
C GLY A 17 -10.30 4.79 -7.67
N LEU A 18 -9.72 5.99 -7.56
CA LEU A 18 -9.42 6.64 -6.27
C LEU A 18 -10.67 6.93 -5.42
N LYS A 19 -11.82 7.18 -6.06
CA LYS A 19 -13.11 7.38 -5.37
C LYS A 19 -13.55 6.20 -4.50
N SER A 20 -12.99 5.01 -4.75
CA SER A 20 -13.28 3.83 -3.94
C SER A 20 -12.53 3.82 -2.61
N VAL A 21 -11.51 4.65 -2.42
CA VAL A 21 -10.68 4.70 -1.21
C VAL A 21 -11.08 5.90 -0.35
N VAL A 22 -11.04 5.72 0.97
CA VAL A 22 -11.25 6.82 1.92
C VAL A 22 -9.88 7.43 2.19
N LEU A 23 -9.67 8.65 1.66
CA LEU A 23 -8.45 9.43 1.82
C LEU A 23 -8.80 10.81 2.38
N SER A 24 -7.86 11.43 3.08
CA SER A 24 -7.98 12.80 3.58
C SER A 24 -8.05 13.79 2.42
N PRO A 25 -8.59 15.02 2.63
CA PRO A 25 -8.58 16.05 1.59
C PRO A 25 -7.17 16.38 1.08
N GLU A 26 -6.18 16.39 1.98
CA GLU A 26 -4.78 16.63 1.66
C GLU A 26 -4.22 15.50 0.77
N GLN A 27 -4.46 14.24 1.14
CA GLN A 27 -4.02 13.10 0.33
C GLN A 27 -4.63 13.11 -1.07
N ASN A 28 -5.93 13.43 -1.18
CA ASN A 28 -6.59 13.56 -2.47
C ASN A 28 -6.00 14.69 -3.31
N SER A 29 -5.67 15.83 -2.69
CA SER A 29 -5.06 16.98 -3.36
C SER A 29 -3.67 16.64 -3.92
N GLU A 30 -2.82 16.00 -3.12
CA GLU A 30 -1.47 15.58 -3.56
C GLU A 30 -1.52 14.53 -4.68
N LEU A 31 -2.41 13.54 -4.59
CA LEU A 31 -2.62 12.58 -5.67
C LEU A 31 -3.15 13.23 -6.95
N ALA A 32 -4.10 14.17 -6.83
CA ALA A 32 -4.65 14.88 -7.99
C ALA A 32 -3.58 15.71 -8.70
N LYS A 33 -2.72 16.41 -7.95
CA LYS A 33 -1.57 17.13 -8.51
C LYS A 33 -0.63 16.16 -9.23
N ALA A 34 -0.21 15.08 -8.57
CA ALA A 34 0.70 14.10 -9.15
C ALA A 34 0.14 13.46 -10.43
N LEU A 35 -1.13 13.10 -10.44
CA LEU A 35 -1.83 12.58 -11.61
C LEU A 35 -1.92 13.61 -12.74
N PHE A 36 -2.24 14.86 -12.42
CA PHE A 36 -2.28 15.94 -13.39
C PHE A 36 -0.91 16.13 -14.06
N PHE A 37 0.18 16.17 -13.29
CA PHE A 37 1.54 16.25 -13.83
C PHE A 37 1.90 15.04 -14.69
N TYR A 38 1.46 13.83 -14.31
CA TYR A 38 1.74 12.60 -15.06
C TYR A 38 0.96 12.51 -16.38
N GLN A 39 -0.34 12.87 -16.38
CA GLN A 39 -1.24 12.73 -17.52
C GLN A 39 -1.19 13.92 -18.48
N SER A 40 -0.89 15.12 -17.99
CA SER A 40 -1.06 16.35 -18.75
C SER A 40 0.13 16.62 -19.67
N SER A 41 -0.10 16.50 -20.97
CA SER A 41 0.74 17.15 -22.00
C SER A 41 0.59 18.68 -21.98
N GLU A 42 -0.44 19.19 -21.30
CA GLU A 42 -0.79 20.60 -21.18
C GLU A 42 0.16 21.35 -20.23
N TYR A 43 0.69 20.71 -19.19
CA TYR A 43 1.76 21.29 -18.36
C TYR A 43 2.99 21.64 -19.21
N GLN A 44 3.34 20.79 -20.19
CA GLN A 44 4.44 21.09 -21.12
C GLN A 44 4.15 22.32 -22.00
N LYS A 45 2.88 22.61 -22.30
CA LYS A 45 2.46 23.83 -23.02
C LYS A 45 2.46 25.07 -22.12
N LEU A 46 2.07 24.91 -20.85
CA LEU A 46 2.04 26.00 -19.86
C LEU A 46 3.46 26.42 -19.44
N PHE A 47 4.40 25.49 -19.39
CA PHE A 47 5.78 25.75 -18.93
C PHE A 47 6.84 25.19 -19.90
N PRO A 48 6.93 25.71 -21.13
CA PRO A 48 7.85 25.17 -22.16
C PRO A 48 9.34 25.30 -21.79
N LYS A 49 9.70 26.21 -20.89
CA LYS A 49 11.08 26.37 -20.38
C LYS A 49 11.50 25.30 -19.35
N LEU A 50 10.54 24.57 -18.77
CA LEU A 50 10.82 23.51 -17.77
C LEU A 50 11.04 22.13 -18.41
N LYS A 51 10.91 22.03 -19.74
CA LYS A 51 10.97 20.79 -20.53
C LYS A 51 12.24 19.96 -20.30
N ASN A 52 13.35 20.61 -19.93
CA ASN A 52 14.65 19.94 -19.69
C ASN A 52 14.92 19.64 -18.21
N GLN A 53 14.11 20.15 -17.27
CA GLN A 53 14.29 19.95 -15.82
C GLN A 53 13.33 18.91 -15.24
N THR A 54 12.12 18.79 -15.80
CA THR A 54 11.11 17.79 -15.40
C THR A 54 10.98 16.73 -16.49
N ASN A 55 12.11 16.11 -16.84
CA ASN A 55 12.08 15.02 -17.80
C ASN A 55 11.49 13.78 -17.14
N ARG A 56 10.22 13.48 -17.45
CA ARG A 56 9.67 12.18 -17.88
C ARG A 56 8.21 12.06 -17.49
N GLN A 57 7.42 11.41 -18.33
CA GLN A 57 6.11 10.86 -18.00
C GLN A 57 6.29 9.70 -17.00
N ALA A 58 6.86 10.01 -15.84
CA ALA A 58 7.19 9.10 -14.78
C ALA A 58 6.59 9.62 -13.48
N LEU A 59 5.99 8.71 -12.73
CA LEU A 59 5.48 8.99 -11.39
C LEU A 59 6.09 7.97 -10.45
N LEU A 60 7.12 8.38 -9.72
CA LEU A 60 7.70 7.62 -8.62
C LEU A 60 7.08 8.10 -7.30
N ALA A 61 6.22 7.27 -6.72
CA ALA A 61 5.49 7.56 -5.51
C ALA A 61 5.94 6.67 -4.35
N LEU A 62 6.08 7.25 -3.15
CA LEU A 62 6.28 6.53 -1.89
C LEU A 62 5.04 6.71 -1.01
N PHE A 63 4.42 5.61 -0.64
CA PHE A 63 3.33 5.55 0.33
C PHE A 63 3.89 5.02 1.66
N TYR A 64 3.80 5.81 2.71
CA TYR A 64 4.39 5.45 4.00
C TYR A 64 3.41 5.66 5.15
N GLY A 65 3.59 4.90 6.24
CA GLY A 65 2.77 5.01 7.45
C GLY A 65 2.48 3.65 8.08
N PRO A 66 1.69 3.58 9.16
CA PRO A 66 1.39 2.33 9.86
C PRO A 66 0.75 1.26 8.96
N PRO A 67 0.87 -0.03 9.32
CA PRO A 67 0.19 -1.09 8.59
C PRO A 67 -1.34 -0.93 8.67
N GLY A 68 -2.04 -1.36 7.62
CA GLY A 68 -3.51 -1.33 7.58
C GLY A 68 -4.13 0.04 7.31
N THR A 69 -3.35 1.09 7.01
CA THR A 69 -3.88 2.43 6.68
C THR A 69 -4.30 2.60 5.21
N GLY A 70 -4.10 1.58 4.38
CA GLY A 70 -4.65 1.53 3.01
C GLY A 70 -3.67 1.84 1.88
N LYS A 71 -2.35 1.82 2.14
CA LYS A 71 -1.29 2.06 1.14
C LYS A 71 -1.45 1.20 -0.13
N THR A 72 -1.53 -0.14 0.02
CA THR A 72 -1.65 -1.10 -1.09
C THR A 72 -2.96 -0.93 -1.88
N ILE A 73 -4.08 -0.72 -1.18
CA ILE A 73 -5.39 -0.48 -1.82
C ILE A 73 -5.39 0.84 -2.59
N THR A 74 -4.71 1.86 -2.07
CA THR A 74 -4.56 3.15 -2.76
C THR A 74 -3.71 3.01 -4.01
N ALA A 75 -2.67 2.18 -3.98
CA ALA A 75 -1.86 1.87 -5.17
C ALA A 75 -2.69 1.19 -6.27
N GLN A 76 -3.53 0.22 -5.89
CA GLN A 76 -4.49 -0.41 -6.81
C GLN A 76 -5.48 0.60 -7.39
N ALA A 77 -6.05 1.45 -6.53
CA ALA A 77 -6.99 2.47 -6.96
C ALA A 77 -6.35 3.53 -7.89
N LEU A 78 -5.09 3.89 -7.65
CA LEU A 78 -4.33 4.81 -8.50
C LEU A 78 -4.11 4.20 -9.89
N ALA A 79 -3.76 2.92 -9.98
CA ALA A 79 -3.64 2.21 -11.25
C ALA A 79 -4.99 2.13 -12.00
N GLY A 80 -6.10 1.95 -11.27
CA GLY A 80 -7.45 2.00 -11.83
C GLY A 80 -7.82 3.38 -12.37
N GLU A 81 -7.46 4.45 -11.67
CA GLU A 81 -7.64 5.84 -12.14
C GLU A 81 -6.86 6.11 -13.43
N LEU A 82 -5.66 5.54 -13.54
CA LEU A 82 -4.80 5.60 -14.73
C LEU A 82 -5.25 4.66 -15.85
N LYS A 83 -6.23 3.78 -15.60
CA LYS A 83 -6.68 2.72 -16.52
C LYS A 83 -5.54 1.82 -17.00
N LYS A 84 -4.59 1.52 -16.11
CA LYS A 84 -3.44 0.66 -16.38
C LYS A 84 -3.49 -0.60 -15.51
N PRO A 85 -3.04 -1.76 -15.99
CA PRO A 85 -2.88 -2.93 -15.13
C PRO A 85 -1.83 -2.66 -14.06
N LEU A 86 -2.06 -3.19 -12.86
CA LEU A 86 -1.13 -3.13 -11.74
C LEU A 86 -0.30 -4.42 -11.70
N ALA A 87 1.02 -4.28 -11.69
CA ALA A 87 1.96 -5.37 -11.49
C ALA A 87 2.59 -5.26 -10.10
N ARG A 88 2.16 -6.12 -9.17
CA ARG A 88 2.79 -6.26 -7.86
C ARG A 88 4.07 -7.09 -8.01
N VAL A 89 5.20 -6.53 -7.62
CA VAL A 89 6.49 -7.21 -7.67
C VAL A 89 6.61 -8.17 -6.50
N GLN A 90 6.90 -9.44 -6.78
CA GLN A 90 7.19 -10.42 -5.74
C GLN A 90 8.64 -10.27 -5.29
N ILE A 91 8.89 -9.37 -4.33
CA ILE A 91 10.24 -9.02 -3.85
C ILE A 91 11.03 -10.26 -3.41
N ALA A 92 10.37 -11.25 -2.80
CA ALA A 92 10.99 -12.52 -2.42
C ALA A 92 11.54 -13.30 -3.63
N ASN A 93 10.83 -13.31 -4.76
CA ASN A 93 11.25 -13.99 -5.99
C ASN A 93 12.36 -13.19 -6.70
N VAL A 94 12.33 -11.86 -6.59
CA VAL A 94 13.42 -10.99 -7.08
C VAL A 94 14.70 -11.23 -6.27
N ARG A 95 14.60 -11.39 -4.95
CA ARG A 95 15.74 -11.57 -4.04
C ARG A 95 16.27 -13.01 -3.97
N ASN A 96 15.90 -13.90 -4.88
CA ASN A 96 16.27 -15.31 -4.77
C ASN A 96 17.81 -15.47 -4.75
N MET A 97 18.38 -15.66 -3.55
CA MET A 97 19.82 -15.67 -3.28
C MET A 97 20.51 -16.93 -3.85
N TRP A 98 19.74 -17.90 -4.32
CA TRP A 98 20.26 -19.00 -5.10
C TRP A 98 20.29 -18.58 -6.58
N TYR A 99 21.50 -18.46 -7.14
CA TYR A 99 21.83 -18.29 -8.58
C TYR A 99 22.11 -16.89 -9.15
N GLY A 100 22.42 -15.83 -8.38
CA GLY A 100 22.88 -14.56 -8.98
C GLY A 100 21.90 -13.94 -10.01
N LYS A 101 20.65 -14.39 -10.01
CA LYS A 101 19.59 -13.99 -10.96
C LYS A 101 18.84 -12.74 -10.50
N SER A 102 19.10 -12.24 -9.29
CA SER A 102 18.33 -11.15 -8.69
C SER A 102 18.32 -9.88 -9.55
N GLU A 103 19.46 -9.54 -10.14
CA GLU A 103 19.59 -8.41 -11.07
C GLU A 103 18.77 -8.64 -12.35
N LYS A 104 18.91 -9.83 -12.95
CA LYS A 104 18.16 -10.20 -14.15
C LYS A 104 16.66 -10.16 -13.88
N ASN A 105 16.21 -10.70 -12.76
CA ASN A 105 14.81 -10.72 -12.34
C ASN A 105 14.28 -9.29 -12.15
N LEU A 106 15.07 -8.41 -11.52
CA LEU A 106 14.69 -7.02 -11.36
C LEU A 106 14.56 -6.30 -12.71
N LEU A 107 15.54 -6.47 -13.60
CA LEU A 107 15.51 -5.92 -14.95
C LEU A 107 14.32 -6.45 -15.75
N GLU A 108 13.98 -7.72 -15.60
CA GLU A 108 12.83 -8.36 -16.25
C GLU A 108 11.50 -7.77 -15.77
N CYS A 109 11.36 -7.47 -14.47
CA CYS A 109 10.20 -6.75 -13.94
C CYS A 109 9.99 -5.40 -14.64
N PHE A 110 11.05 -4.57 -14.72
CA PHE A 110 10.97 -3.26 -15.37
C PHE A 110 10.75 -3.39 -16.88
N THR A 111 11.42 -4.33 -17.55
CA THR A 111 11.26 -4.57 -18.99
C THR A 111 9.83 -4.99 -19.32
N THR A 112 9.26 -5.92 -18.56
CA THR A 112 7.88 -6.36 -18.71
C THR A 112 6.89 -5.23 -18.47
N ALA A 113 7.13 -4.41 -17.43
CA ALA A 113 6.29 -3.27 -17.12
C ALA A 113 6.32 -2.19 -18.22
N ARG A 114 7.49 -1.92 -18.82
CA ARG A 114 7.61 -1.01 -19.98
C ARG A 114 6.83 -1.57 -21.17
N ALA A 115 7.04 -2.84 -21.51
CA ALA A 115 6.42 -3.47 -22.68
C ALA A 115 4.89 -3.53 -22.59
N LYS A 116 4.35 -3.75 -21.38
CA LYS A 116 2.90 -3.89 -21.15
C LYS A 116 2.24 -2.63 -20.55
N ASN A 117 2.98 -1.52 -20.44
CA ASN A 117 2.51 -0.25 -19.87
C ASN A 117 1.87 -0.42 -18.46
N LEU A 118 2.56 -1.16 -17.59
CA LEU A 118 2.08 -1.52 -16.25
C LEU A 118 2.41 -0.43 -15.23
N VAL A 119 1.57 -0.31 -14.20
CA VAL A 119 1.94 0.36 -12.95
C VAL A 119 2.70 -0.65 -12.08
N LEU A 120 3.93 -0.36 -11.71
CA LEU A 120 4.72 -1.22 -10.82
C LEU A 120 4.43 -0.89 -9.36
N LEU A 121 4.13 -1.91 -8.56
CA LEU A 121 4.00 -1.81 -7.12
C LEU A 121 5.05 -2.66 -6.43
N PHE A 122 5.94 -2.02 -5.69
CA PHE A 122 6.80 -2.67 -4.71
C PHE A 122 6.17 -2.47 -3.33
N ASP A 123 5.40 -3.47 -2.90
CA ASP A 123 4.71 -3.45 -1.61
C ASP A 123 5.66 -3.92 -0.51
N GLU A 124 5.68 -3.24 0.64
CA GLU A 124 6.60 -3.50 1.75
C GLU A 124 8.07 -3.52 1.26
N ALA A 125 8.41 -2.50 0.47
CA ALA A 125 9.69 -2.38 -0.22
C ALA A 125 10.87 -2.09 0.71
N ASP A 126 10.67 -2.13 2.04
CA ASP A 126 11.66 -1.83 3.08
C ASP A 126 13.00 -2.53 2.79
N SER A 127 12.96 -3.81 2.41
CA SER A 127 14.16 -4.56 2.08
C SER A 127 14.94 -3.98 0.89
N LEU A 128 14.29 -3.44 -0.14
CA LEU A 128 14.94 -2.87 -1.32
C LEU A 128 15.40 -1.42 -1.13
N ILE A 129 14.74 -0.68 -0.23
CA ILE A 129 14.90 0.78 -0.11
C ILE A 129 15.55 1.24 1.19
N SER A 130 15.80 0.32 2.12
CA SER A 130 16.42 0.63 3.41
C SER A 130 17.92 0.86 3.29
N ALA A 131 18.43 1.86 4.01
CA ALA A 131 19.85 2.11 4.20
C ALA A 131 20.50 1.21 5.27
N ARG A 132 19.72 0.47 6.07
CA ARG A 132 20.21 -0.21 7.29
C ARG A 132 20.93 -1.55 7.10
N HIS A 133 21.16 -2.01 5.86
CA HIS A 133 21.92 -3.25 5.64
C HIS A 133 23.46 -3.08 5.63
N LEU A 134 23.98 -1.94 6.07
CA LEU A 134 25.43 -1.73 6.26
C LEU A 134 25.93 -2.42 7.54
N GLY A 135 26.06 -3.74 7.52
CA GLY A 135 26.49 -4.56 8.66
C GLY A 135 27.46 -5.69 8.30
N ARG A 136 28.77 -5.37 8.35
CA ARG A 136 29.96 -6.26 8.37
C ARG A 136 30.41 -6.95 7.07
N GLY A 137 30.68 -6.20 5.99
CA GLY A 137 31.72 -6.56 5.02
C GLY A 137 31.71 -8.00 4.46
N THR A 138 30.53 -8.62 4.37
CA THR A 138 30.37 -9.97 3.85
C THR A 138 30.09 -9.94 2.34
N SER A 139 30.32 -11.05 1.63
CA SER A 139 30.00 -11.17 0.21
C SER A 139 28.52 -10.93 -0.11
N THR A 140 27.63 -11.22 0.85
CA THR A 140 26.19 -10.96 0.78
C THR A 140 25.84 -9.46 0.78
N ASP A 141 26.55 -8.65 1.57
CA ASP A 141 26.28 -7.20 1.65
C ASP A 141 26.56 -6.51 0.31
N ASN A 142 27.59 -6.95 -0.40
CA ASN A 142 27.94 -6.42 -1.72
C ASN A 142 26.85 -6.69 -2.77
N VAL A 143 26.21 -7.86 -2.72
CA VAL A 143 25.11 -8.22 -3.62
C VAL A 143 23.87 -7.38 -3.33
N GLU A 144 23.54 -7.16 -2.05
CA GLU A 144 22.41 -6.30 -1.67
C GLU A 144 22.65 -4.83 -2.08
N HIS A 145 23.87 -4.33 -1.90
CA HIS A 145 24.27 -3.01 -2.36
C HIS A 145 24.14 -2.86 -3.88
N LEU A 146 24.60 -3.85 -4.64
CA LEU A 146 24.51 -3.85 -6.10
C LEU A 146 23.06 -3.87 -6.57
N LEU A 147 22.22 -4.75 -6.01
CA LEU A 147 20.80 -4.85 -6.34
C LEU A 147 20.06 -3.55 -6.04
N ARG A 148 20.36 -2.91 -4.91
CA ARG A 148 19.79 -1.60 -4.55
C ARG A 148 20.23 -0.51 -5.52
N ASN A 149 21.50 -0.45 -5.86
CA ASN A 149 22.01 0.54 -6.82
C ASN A 149 21.35 0.34 -8.20
N LEU A 150 21.21 -0.90 -8.65
CA LEU A 150 20.48 -1.26 -9.87
C LEU A 150 19.02 -0.82 -9.80
N PHE A 151 18.35 -1.06 -8.67
CA PHE A 151 16.99 -0.59 -8.44
C PHE A 151 16.86 0.92 -8.57
N LEU A 152 17.75 1.69 -7.94
CA LEU A 152 17.78 3.15 -8.03
C LEU A 152 18.01 3.65 -9.46
N GLN A 153 18.84 2.95 -10.24
CA GLN A 153 19.06 3.27 -11.65
C GLN A 153 17.82 2.98 -12.51
N GLU A 154 17.15 1.84 -12.29
CA GLU A 154 16.00 1.44 -13.09
C GLU A 154 14.77 2.31 -12.84
N ILE A 155 14.50 2.71 -11.58
CA ILE A 155 13.40 3.65 -11.30
C ILE A 155 13.61 5.01 -11.95
N GLU A 156 14.87 5.47 -12.08
CA GLU A 156 15.22 6.75 -12.70
C GLU A 156 15.05 6.71 -14.23
N ARG A 157 15.26 5.53 -14.82
CA ARG A 157 15.09 5.28 -16.26
C ARG A 157 13.67 4.92 -16.65
N PHE A 158 12.82 4.52 -15.70
CA PHE A 158 11.48 4.02 -16.00
C PHE A 158 10.50 5.16 -16.27
N GLU A 159 10.04 5.25 -17.52
CA GLU A 159 9.06 6.24 -18.00
C GLU A 159 7.62 5.72 -17.78
N GLY A 160 7.25 5.54 -16.51
CA GLY A 160 5.95 5.02 -16.12
C GLY A 160 5.64 5.27 -14.64
N VAL A 161 4.68 4.55 -14.08
CA VAL A 161 4.31 4.72 -12.67
C VAL A 161 4.93 3.61 -11.81
N VAL A 162 5.69 4.01 -10.80
CA VAL A 162 6.26 3.14 -9.77
C VAL A 162 5.75 3.60 -8.42
N ILE A 163 5.15 2.69 -7.67
CA ILE A 163 4.62 2.93 -6.34
C ILE A 163 5.39 2.03 -5.36
N LEU A 164 5.97 2.64 -4.34
CA LEU A 164 6.69 1.98 -3.26
C LEU A 164 5.85 2.12 -2.00
N THR A 165 5.67 1.04 -1.24
CA THR A 165 5.06 1.13 0.10
C THR A 165 6.07 0.75 1.18
N THR A 166 6.03 1.47 2.30
CA THR A 166 6.91 1.23 3.45
C THR A 166 6.17 1.45 4.75
N ASN A 167 6.55 0.67 5.77
CA ASN A 167 6.13 0.93 7.15
C ASN A 167 7.24 1.63 7.97
N MET A 168 8.43 1.83 7.40
CA MET A 168 9.65 2.26 8.08
C MET A 168 10.33 3.44 7.38
N LEU A 169 9.69 4.61 7.40
CA LEU A 169 10.21 5.83 6.75
C LEU A 169 11.61 6.22 7.24
N GLU A 170 11.90 6.04 8.53
CA GLU A 170 13.21 6.37 9.13
C GLU A 170 14.40 5.63 8.51
N THR A 171 14.14 4.56 7.78
CA THR A 171 15.19 3.74 7.18
C THR A 171 15.41 4.02 5.71
N LEU A 172 14.62 4.92 5.13
CA LEU A 172 14.63 5.24 3.72
C LEU A 172 16.01 5.74 3.26
N ASP A 173 16.50 5.18 2.16
CA ASP A 173 17.73 5.63 1.54
C ASP A 173 17.60 7.10 1.04
N PRO A 174 18.48 8.03 1.48
CA PRO A 174 18.45 9.42 1.03
C PRO A 174 18.58 9.59 -0.50
N ALA A 175 19.24 8.65 -1.18
CA ALA A 175 19.36 8.66 -2.64
C ALA A 175 18.01 8.36 -3.32
N LEU A 176 17.20 7.48 -2.75
CA LEU A 176 15.82 7.26 -3.21
C LEU A 176 14.96 8.47 -2.89
N GLU A 177 15.08 9.01 -1.68
CA GLU A 177 14.23 10.09 -1.20
C GLU A 177 14.24 11.32 -2.13
N ARG A 178 15.42 11.67 -2.67
CA ARG A 178 15.60 12.79 -3.61
C ARG A 178 14.98 12.57 -4.99
N ARG A 179 14.67 11.31 -5.35
CA ARG A 179 14.11 10.93 -6.65
C ARG A 179 12.57 10.82 -6.62
N LEU A 180 11.97 10.73 -5.44
CA LEU A 180 10.52 10.58 -5.29
C LEU A 180 9.79 11.83 -5.78
N ASN A 181 8.82 11.65 -6.68
CA ASN A 181 7.96 12.74 -7.15
C ASN A 181 6.80 12.98 -6.18
N LEU A 182 6.33 11.93 -5.52
CA LEU A 182 5.24 11.98 -4.55
C LEU A 182 5.63 11.22 -3.28
N LYS A 183 5.54 11.89 -2.13
CA LYS A 183 5.63 11.25 -0.82
C LYS A 183 4.27 11.43 -0.16
N LEU A 184 3.54 10.33 0.04
CA LEU A 184 2.19 10.36 0.58
C LEU A 184 2.17 9.62 1.92
N GLU A 185 1.91 10.38 2.99
CA GLU A 185 1.72 9.83 4.32
C GLU A 185 0.34 9.20 4.46
N PHE A 186 0.27 8.05 5.13
CA PHE A 186 -0.95 7.36 5.52
C PHE A 186 -0.97 7.21 7.04
N PRO A 187 -1.36 8.25 7.78
CA PRO A 187 -1.47 8.19 9.22
C PRO A 187 -2.67 7.32 9.63
N LEU A 188 -2.84 7.12 10.94
CA LEU A 188 -4.09 6.53 11.44
C LEU A 188 -5.27 7.45 11.05
N PRO A 189 -6.37 6.90 10.50
CA PRO A 189 -7.49 7.69 10.02
C PRO A 189 -8.15 8.43 11.19
N GLN A 190 -8.60 9.66 10.96
CA GLN A 190 -9.37 10.44 11.93
C GLN A 190 -10.78 9.89 12.13
N THR A 191 -11.47 10.34 13.18
CA THR A 191 -12.83 9.86 13.54
C THR A 191 -13.81 9.88 12.36
N ARG A 192 -13.85 10.97 11.58
CA ARG A 192 -14.75 11.07 10.40
C ARG A 192 -14.36 10.10 9.28
N GLU A 193 -13.08 9.85 9.10
CA GLU A 193 -12.58 8.89 8.10
C GLU A 193 -12.89 7.45 8.53
N ARG A 194 -12.72 7.14 9.82
CA ARG A 194 -13.14 5.86 10.42
C ARG A 194 -14.64 5.62 10.26
N GLU A 195 -15.47 6.65 10.44
CA GLU A 195 -16.91 6.53 10.24
C GLU A 195 -17.26 6.20 8.79
N ARG A 196 -16.60 6.87 7.83
CA ARG A 196 -16.76 6.56 6.40
C ARG A 196 -16.30 5.14 6.07
N LEU A 197 -15.22 4.66 6.70
CA LEU A 197 -14.75 3.28 6.56
C LEU A 197 -15.76 2.27 7.10
N TRP A 198 -16.30 2.50 8.30
CA TRP A 198 -17.37 1.67 8.87
C TRP A 198 -18.60 1.61 7.96
N LYS A 199 -19.11 2.76 7.52
CA LYS A 199 -20.24 2.84 6.59
C LYS A 199 -19.95 2.12 5.26
N LYS A 200 -18.72 2.24 4.76
CA LYS A 200 -18.29 1.55 3.54
C LYS A 200 -18.30 0.03 3.71
N PHE A 201 -17.71 -0.51 4.77
CA PHE A 201 -17.62 -1.96 4.98
C PHE A 201 -18.96 -2.59 5.39
N LEU A 202 -19.86 -1.81 5.98
CA LEU A 202 -21.19 -2.25 6.39
C LEU A 202 -22.30 -1.91 5.38
N LYS A 203 -21.98 -1.31 4.23
CA LYS A 203 -22.97 -0.76 3.27
C LYS A 203 -24.09 -1.74 2.89
N ASN A 204 -23.78 -3.03 2.77
CA ASN A 204 -24.73 -4.07 2.38
C ASN A 204 -25.06 -5.05 3.52
N ALA A 205 -24.65 -4.73 4.75
CA ALA A 205 -24.91 -5.58 5.89
C ALA A 205 -26.32 -5.30 6.45
N PRO A 206 -27.04 -6.33 6.94
CA PRO A 206 -28.32 -6.14 7.60
C PRO A 206 -28.10 -5.57 9.01
N LEU A 207 -28.09 -4.24 9.14
CA LEU A 207 -27.82 -3.56 10.41
C LEU A 207 -29.09 -3.37 11.24
N ALA A 208 -28.96 -3.44 12.57
CA ALA A 208 -30.02 -3.00 13.47
C ALA A 208 -30.19 -1.47 13.41
N PRO A 209 -31.39 -0.92 13.66
CA PRO A 209 -31.66 0.52 13.53
C PRO A 209 -30.82 1.41 14.45
N ASP A 210 -30.34 0.87 15.57
CA ASP A 210 -29.57 1.55 16.60
C ASP A 210 -28.05 1.55 16.34
N VAL A 211 -27.58 0.94 15.25
CA VAL A 211 -26.16 0.90 14.90
C VAL A 211 -25.59 2.31 14.67
N ASN A 212 -24.64 2.69 15.51
CA ASN A 212 -23.99 3.99 15.51
C ASN A 212 -22.50 3.87 15.14
N THR A 213 -22.23 4.02 13.84
CA THR A 213 -20.86 4.01 13.29
C THR A 213 -19.98 5.15 13.78
N LEU A 214 -20.55 6.30 14.16
CA LEU A 214 -19.79 7.41 14.73
C LEU A 214 -19.28 7.06 16.14
N SER A 215 -20.11 6.42 16.97
CA SER A 215 -19.71 5.93 18.29
C SER A 215 -18.57 4.93 18.20
N LEU A 216 -18.65 3.95 17.30
CA LEU A 216 -17.55 3.01 17.02
C LEU A 216 -16.27 3.72 16.63
N SER A 217 -16.38 4.76 15.81
CA SER A 217 -15.25 5.54 15.31
C SER A 217 -14.59 6.38 16.39
N GLN A 218 -15.33 6.85 17.38
CA GLN A 218 -14.81 7.60 18.53
C GLN A 218 -14.13 6.67 19.55
N LYS A 219 -14.75 5.53 19.85
CA LYS A 219 -14.27 4.56 20.84
C LYS A 219 -12.98 3.83 20.41
N PHE A 220 -12.85 3.49 19.12
CA PHE A 220 -11.78 2.62 18.63
C PHE A 220 -10.92 3.31 17.56
N PRO A 221 -9.70 3.79 17.89
CA PRO A 221 -8.78 4.41 16.94
C PRO A 221 -8.07 3.38 16.07
N LEU A 222 -8.85 2.67 15.24
CA LEU A 222 -8.39 1.58 14.38
C LEU A 222 -8.01 2.08 12.97
N ALA A 223 -6.98 1.47 12.36
CA ALA A 223 -6.68 1.65 10.95
C ALA A 223 -7.73 0.95 10.06
N GLY A 224 -7.82 1.34 8.78
CA GLY A 224 -8.84 0.82 7.86
C GLY A 224 -8.86 -0.70 7.70
N GLY A 225 -7.70 -1.35 7.72
CA GLY A 225 -7.59 -2.82 7.71
C GLY A 225 -8.21 -3.48 8.94
N HIS A 226 -8.02 -2.88 10.13
CA HIS A 226 -8.62 -3.38 11.37
C HIS A 226 -10.13 -3.13 11.42
N ILE A 227 -10.59 -1.98 10.91
CA ILE A 227 -12.03 -1.71 10.76
C ILE A 227 -12.66 -2.74 9.82
N LYS A 228 -12.02 -3.05 8.69
CA LYS A 228 -12.47 -4.10 7.76
C LYS A 228 -12.57 -5.45 8.47
N ASN A 229 -11.54 -5.82 9.24
CA ASN A 229 -11.53 -7.09 9.98
C ASN A 229 -12.62 -7.15 11.04
N ALA A 230 -12.82 -6.08 11.80
CA ALA A 230 -13.89 -5.99 12.80
C ALA A 230 -15.27 -6.14 12.14
N ALA A 231 -15.53 -5.45 11.03
CA ALA A 231 -16.77 -5.59 10.26
C ALA A 231 -16.98 -7.02 9.73
N LEU A 232 -15.92 -7.65 9.18
CA LEU A 232 -15.98 -9.05 8.72
C LEU A 232 -16.21 -10.04 9.87
N ASN A 233 -15.62 -9.80 11.04
CA ASN A 233 -15.81 -10.64 12.22
C ASN A 233 -17.25 -10.55 12.75
N ALA A 234 -17.83 -9.35 12.78
CA ALA A 234 -19.24 -9.17 13.11
C ALA A 234 -20.17 -9.87 12.10
N LEU A 235 -19.86 -9.79 10.79
CA LEU A 235 -20.58 -10.52 9.75
C LEU A 235 -20.49 -12.05 9.92
N ARG A 236 -19.31 -12.58 10.28
CA ARG A 236 -19.13 -14.01 10.56
C ARG A 236 -19.94 -14.46 11.78
N GLN A 237 -19.92 -13.66 12.85
CA GLN A 237 -20.74 -13.92 14.04
C GLN A 237 -22.23 -13.93 13.68
N LEU A 238 -22.68 -12.96 12.89
CA LEU A 238 -24.05 -12.92 12.41
C LEU A 238 -24.41 -14.16 11.57
N ALA A 239 -23.54 -14.55 10.63
CA ALA A 239 -23.77 -15.72 9.79
C ALA A 239 -23.93 -17.01 10.62
N PHE A 240 -23.15 -17.14 11.71
CA PHE A 240 -23.30 -18.23 12.66
C PHE A 240 -24.65 -18.20 13.40
N LEU A 241 -25.06 -17.04 13.93
CA LEU A 241 -26.32 -16.93 14.68
C LEU A 241 -27.57 -17.10 13.81
N ARG A 242 -27.49 -16.69 12.54
CA ARG A 242 -28.58 -16.88 11.57
C ARG A 242 -28.87 -18.34 11.24
N ALA A 243 -28.00 -19.28 11.63
CA ALA A 243 -28.33 -20.70 11.57
C ALA A 243 -29.51 -21.06 12.48
N SER A 244 -29.68 -20.33 13.60
CA SER A 244 -30.79 -20.51 14.55
C SER A 244 -31.83 -19.39 14.47
N GLU A 245 -31.40 -18.16 14.13
CA GLU A 245 -32.25 -16.96 14.08
C GLU A 245 -32.13 -16.24 12.72
N PRO A 246 -32.84 -16.68 11.67
CA PRO A 246 -32.61 -16.22 10.30
C PRO A 246 -32.78 -14.71 10.07
N SER A 247 -33.63 -14.05 10.86
CA SER A 247 -33.93 -12.62 10.75
C SER A 247 -33.00 -11.72 11.58
N MET A 248 -32.05 -12.28 12.33
CA MET A 248 -31.19 -11.48 13.20
C MET A 248 -30.40 -10.44 12.36
N PRO A 249 -30.33 -9.17 12.78
CA PRO A 249 -29.44 -8.17 12.19
C PRO A 249 -28.09 -8.12 12.93
N ILE A 250 -27.11 -7.43 12.35
CA ILE A 250 -25.89 -7.03 13.07
C ILE A 250 -26.28 -5.96 14.10
N THR A 251 -26.02 -6.25 15.37
CA THR A 251 -26.26 -5.30 16.46
C THR A 251 -25.05 -4.40 16.69
N GLN A 252 -25.27 -3.27 17.37
CA GLN A 252 -24.18 -2.40 17.84
C GLN A 252 -23.17 -3.18 18.71
N GLU A 253 -23.66 -4.08 19.57
CA GLU A 253 -22.82 -4.88 20.46
C GLU A 253 -21.87 -5.80 19.70
N MET A 254 -22.32 -6.49 18.64
CA MET A 254 -21.46 -7.33 17.80
C MET A 254 -20.29 -6.53 17.21
N LEU A 255 -20.58 -5.31 16.74
CA LEU A 255 -19.56 -4.43 16.16
C LEU A 255 -18.59 -3.92 17.23
N GLU A 256 -19.08 -3.56 18.42
CA GLU A 256 -18.25 -3.13 19.55
C GLU A 256 -17.34 -4.26 20.05
N GLN A 257 -17.86 -5.49 20.19
CA GLN A 257 -17.07 -6.66 20.58
C GLN A 257 -15.99 -6.97 19.54
N ALA A 258 -16.34 -6.95 18.25
CA ALA A 258 -15.37 -7.19 17.18
C ALA A 258 -14.29 -6.11 17.12
N ALA A 259 -14.67 -4.83 17.26
CA ALA A 259 -13.74 -3.71 17.28
C ALA A 259 -12.83 -3.75 18.51
N LYS A 260 -13.37 -4.06 19.70
CA LYS A 260 -12.60 -4.22 20.93
C LYS A 260 -11.55 -5.32 20.80
N LYS A 261 -11.90 -6.45 20.19
CA LYS A 261 -10.95 -7.56 19.96
C LYS A 261 -9.78 -7.13 19.07
N GLU A 262 -10.04 -6.44 17.97
CA GLU A 262 -8.99 -5.88 17.10
C GLU A 262 -8.13 -4.85 17.85
N TYR A 263 -8.76 -3.99 18.65
CA TYR A 263 -8.08 -2.95 19.40
C TYR A 263 -7.17 -3.52 20.51
N SER A 264 -7.65 -4.48 21.30
CA SER A 264 -6.84 -5.12 22.35
C SER A 264 -5.63 -5.89 21.80
N LEU A 265 -5.76 -6.51 20.61
CA LEU A 265 -4.62 -7.14 19.93
C LEU A 265 -3.54 -6.12 19.54
N LEU A 266 -3.94 -4.91 19.15
CA LEU A 266 -3.00 -3.82 18.85
C LEU A 266 -2.32 -3.28 20.11
N GLU A 267 -3.08 -3.07 21.19
CA GLU A 267 -2.51 -2.65 22.48
C GLU A 267 -1.52 -3.67 23.03
N PHE A 268 -1.83 -4.97 22.91
CA PHE A 268 -0.91 -6.04 23.28
C PHE A 268 0.38 -5.99 22.47
N LYS A 269 0.29 -5.85 21.13
CA LYS A 269 1.46 -5.76 20.25
C LYS A 269 2.31 -4.51 20.54
N ASN A 270 1.67 -3.36 20.76
CA ASN A 270 2.39 -2.13 21.08
C ASN A 270 3.10 -2.24 22.43
N THR A 271 2.41 -2.77 23.45
CA THR A 271 3.02 -2.99 24.78
C THR A 271 4.17 -3.98 24.70
N ALA A 272 4.01 -5.10 23.97
CA ALA A 272 5.04 -6.10 23.78
C ALA A 272 6.26 -5.55 23.01
N LYS A 273 6.04 -4.68 22.01
CA LYS A 273 7.11 -4.01 21.27
C LYS A 273 7.87 -3.01 22.14
N THR A 274 7.16 -2.20 22.93
CA THR A 274 7.77 -1.26 23.89
C THR A 274 8.56 -2.00 24.98
N ALA A 275 8.09 -3.17 25.39
CA ALA A 275 8.76 -4.02 26.36
C ALA A 275 9.85 -4.95 25.76
N GLY A 276 10.13 -4.86 24.45
CA GLY A 276 11.22 -5.60 23.78
C GLY A 276 10.95 -7.08 23.52
N PHE A 277 9.72 -7.57 23.67
CA PHE A 277 9.36 -8.97 23.45
C PHE A 277 9.17 -9.34 21.97
N ILE A 278 8.99 -8.34 21.10
CA ILE A 278 8.74 -8.53 19.67
C ILE A 278 9.54 -7.46 18.92
N SER A 279 10.37 -7.89 17.97
CA SER A 279 11.18 -7.04 17.06
C SER A 279 10.38 -6.60 15.84
#